data_AF-A0A3C0FSR7-F1
#
_entry.id   AF-A0A3C0FSR7-F1
#
_cell.length_a   1.000
_cell.length_b   1.000
_cell.length_c   1.000
_cell.angle_alpha   90.00
_cell.angle_beta   90.00
_cell.angle_gamma   90.00
#
_symmetry.space_group_name_H-M   'P 1'
#
loop_
_entity.id
_entity.type
_entity.pdbx_description
1 polymer ?
#
loop_
_entity_poly.entity_id
_entity_poly.type
_entity_poly.pdbx_seq_one_letter_code
_entity_poly.pdbx_strand_id
1 'polypeptide(L)' 'GCLLAPRCRYANENCVKARPEVSDFNGRDVRCFYPLNDQGQPTGMATGETV' A
#
# COMPACT_ATOMS: atom_id res chain seq x y z
N GLY A 1 -5.92 -9.83 3.48
CA GLY A 1 -4.48 -9.52 3.51
C GLY A 1 -3.94 -9.15 2.15
N CYS A 2 -3.19 -8.05 2.10
CA CYS A 2 -2.26 -7.68 1.04
C CYS A 2 -1.12 -8.72 0.95
N LEU A 3 -0.74 -9.09 -0.26
CA LEU A 3 0.28 -10.13 -0.51
C LEU A 3 1.68 -9.71 -0.01
N LEU A 4 1.95 -8.41 0.03
CA LEU A 4 3.24 -7.87 0.45
C LEU A 4 3.32 -7.56 1.95
N ALA A 5 2.21 -7.68 2.69
CA ALA A 5 2.14 -7.27 4.10
C ALA A 5 3.25 -7.88 5.00
N PRO A 6 3.62 -9.17 4.87
CA PRO A 6 4.66 -9.77 5.73
C PRO A 6 6.07 -9.17 5.55
N ARG A 7 6.31 -8.41 4.48
CA ARG A 7 7.63 -7.85 4.15
C ARG A 7 7.60 -6.35 3.85
N CYS A 8 6.42 -5.72 3.87
CA CYS A 8 6.25 -4.32 3.54
C CYS A 8 6.51 -3.44 4.76
N ARG A 9 7.44 -2.49 4.64
CA ARG A 9 7.75 -1.49 5.69
C ARG A 9 6.53 -0.64 6.08
N TYR A 10 5.63 -0.41 5.13
CA TYR A 10 4.45 0.44 5.31
C TYR A 10 3.18 -0.36 5.61
N ALA A 11 3.29 -1.66 5.94
CA ALA A 11 2.12 -2.45 6.27
C ALA A 11 1.47 -1.94 7.56
N ASN A 12 0.15 -1.70 7.52
CA ASN A 12 -0.68 -1.41 8.69
C ASN A 12 -1.70 -2.54 8.90
N GLU A 13 -2.57 -2.39 9.90
CA GLU A 13 -3.60 -3.39 10.20
C GLU A 13 -4.54 -3.67 9.03
N ASN A 14 -4.90 -2.62 8.25
CA ASN A 14 -5.75 -2.77 7.07
C ASN A 14 -5.07 -3.63 6.00
N CYS A 15 -3.76 -3.46 5.80
CA CYS A 15 -2.98 -4.30 4.89
C CYS A 15 -2.98 -5.78 5.30
N VAL A 16 -3.10 -6.11 6.59
CA VAL A 16 -3.16 -7.51 7.06
C VAL A 16 -4.59 -8.07 6.95
N LYS A 17 -5.57 -7.30 7.41
CA LYS A 17 -6.98 -7.73 7.52
C LYS A 17 -7.67 -7.76 6.16
N ALA A 18 -7.50 -6.74 5.32
CA ALA A 18 -8.19 -6.60 4.04
C ALA A 18 -7.28 -6.92 2.85
N ARG A 19 -7.86 -7.25 1.70
CA ARG A 19 -7.13 -7.44 0.44
C ARG A 19 -7.45 -6.26 -0.48
N PRO A 20 -6.44 -5.54 -1.00
CA PRO A 20 -6.69 -4.45 -1.93
C PRO A 20 -7.21 -4.98 -3.26
N GLU A 21 -8.10 -4.20 -3.86
CA GLU A 21 -8.53 -4.42 -5.24
C GLU A 21 -7.39 -4.10 -6.22
N VAL A 22 -7.58 -4.49 -7.47
CA VAL A 22 -6.67 -4.06 -8.54
C VAL A 22 -7.08 -2.66 -8.96
N SER A 23 -6.14 -1.73 -8.95
CA SER A 23 -6.33 -0.39 -9.47
C SER A 23 -5.25 -0.08 -10.51
N ASP A 24 -5.58 0.79 -11.47
CA ASP A 24 -4.58 1.37 -12.36
C ASP A 24 -3.74 2.40 -11.59
N PHE A 25 -2.43 2.33 -11.77
CA PHE A 25 -1.48 3.31 -11.28
C PHE A 25 -0.37 3.51 -12.31
N ASN A 26 -0.38 4.67 -12.98
CA ASN A 26 0.54 5.01 -14.07
C ASN A 26 0.50 3.99 -15.23
N GLY A 27 -0.69 3.50 -15.61
CA GLY A 27 -0.84 2.53 -16.70
C GLY A 27 -0.43 1.11 -16.31
N ARG A 28 -0.39 0.80 -15.00
CA ARG A 28 -0.01 -0.51 -14.47
C ARG A 28 -1.01 -0.94 -13.41
N ASP A 29 -1.37 -2.22 -13.46
CA ASP A 29 -2.20 -2.83 -12.44
C ASP A 29 -1.43 -2.97 -11.13
N VAL A 30 -1.92 -2.32 -10.08
CA VAL A 30 -1.39 -2.42 -8.72
C VAL A 30 -2.42 -3.00 -7.78
N ARG A 31 -1.94 -3.77 -6.79
CA ARG A 31 -2.75 -4.31 -5.69
C ARG A 31 -2.19 -3.84 -4.36
N CYS A 32 -2.21 -2.52 -4.16
CA CYS A 32 -1.77 -1.87 -2.93
C CYS A 32 -2.83 -0.86 -2.49
N PHE A 33 -3.15 -0.82 -1.19
CA PHE A 33 -4.01 0.25 -0.64
C PHE A 33 -3.34 1.62 -0.73
N TYR A 34 -2.01 1.65 -0.72
CA TYR A 34 -1.20 2.86 -0.75
C TYR A 34 -0.02 2.64 -1.71
N PRO A 35 -0.23 2.80 -3.03
CA PRO A 35 0.84 2.71 -4.01
C PRO A 35 2.02 3.60 -3.64
N LEU A 36 3.25 3.17 -3.97
CA LEU A 36 4.45 3.96 -3.72
C LEU A 36 4.76 4.83 -4.95
N ASN A 37 5.23 6.04 -4.72
CA ASN A 37 5.80 6.89 -5.78
C ASN A 37 7.22 6.44 -6.15
N ASP A 38 7.83 7.13 -7.11
CA ASP A 38 9.18 6.83 -7.60
C ASP A 38 10.28 6.99 -6.53
N GLN A 39 10.00 7.71 -5.44
CA GLN A 39 10.89 7.85 -4.29
C GLN A 39 10.64 6.76 -3.22
N GLY A 40 9.75 5.81 -3.49
CA GLY A 40 9.39 4.74 -2.56
C GLY A 40 8.48 5.17 -1.42
N GLN A 41 7.86 6.35 -1.51
CA GLN A 41 6.96 6.88 -0.48
C GLN A 41 5.49 6.58 -0.82
N PRO A 42 4.66 6.22 0.16
CA PRO A 42 3.24 5.97 -0.07
C PRO A 42 2.51 7.24 -0.52
N THR A 43 1.75 7.15 -1.61
CA THR A 43 1.03 8.30 -2.21
C THR A 43 -0.29 8.64 -1.52
N GLY A 44 -0.78 7.75 -0.65
CA GLY A 44 -2.09 7.88 0.01
C GLY A 44 -2.08 7.71 1.52
N MET A 45 -0.90 7.57 2.15
CA MET A 45 -0.80 7.64 3.61
C MET A 45 -0.64 9.11 3.96
N ALA A 46 -1.68 9.73 4.51
CA ALA A 46 -1.50 10.99 5.21
C ALA A 46 -0.41 10.78 6.26
N THR A 47 0.72 11.46 6.06
CA THR A 47 1.90 11.46 6.94
C THR A 47 1.45 11.67 8.39
N GLY A 48 1.36 10.59 9.18
CA GLY A 48 0.97 10.74 10.59
C GLY A 48 0.58 9.48 11.37
N GLU A 49 0.21 8.36 10.74
CA GLU A 49 -0.21 7.17 11.48
C GLU A 49 0.95 6.18 11.67
N THR A 50 1.92 6.61 12.49
CA THR A 50 2.88 5.72 13.15
C THR A 50 2.20 5.21 14.41
N VAL A 51 1.96 3.90 14.50
CA VAL A 51 1.67 3.24 15.79
C VAL A 51 2.94 3.08 16.61
#